data_AF-A0AA46PFM8-F1
#
_entry.id   AF-A0AA46PFM8-F1
#
_cell.length_a   1.000
_cell.length_b   1.000
_cell.length_c   1.000
_cell.angle_alpha   90.00
_cell.angle_beta   90.00
_cell.angle_gamma   90.00
#
_symmetry.space_group_name_H-M   'P 1'
#
loop_
_entity.id
_entity.type
_entity.pdbx_description
1 polymer ?
#
loop_
_entity_poly.entity_id
_entity_poly.type
_entity_poly.pdbx_seq_one_letter_code
_entity_poly.pdbx_strand_id
1 'polypeptide(L)' 'MNAFTGQTFQMNQIINLKEVIAFTSISRAKVYEMINEKSKYYDPTFPKPVRLSENRIGWSA' A
#
# COMPACT_ATOMS: atom_id res chain seq x y z
N MET A 1 -28.96 -11.50 14.31
CA MET A 1 -27.84 -10.56 14.47
C MET A 1 -27.14 -10.48 13.13
N ASN A 2 -27.40 -9.42 12.37
CA ASN A 2 -26.81 -9.26 11.04
C ASN A 2 -25.41 -8.69 11.24
N ALA A 3 -24.40 -9.55 11.12
CA ALA A 3 -23.02 -9.11 11.09
C ALA A 3 -22.87 -8.16 9.90
N PHE A 4 -22.65 -6.87 10.18
CA PHE A 4 -22.07 -5.95 9.20
C PHE A 4 -20.67 -6.48 8.91
N THR A 5 -20.57 -7.45 8.00
CA THR A 5 -19.31 -7.81 7.37
C THR A 5 -18.87 -6.55 6.65
N GLY A 6 -17.96 -5.80 7.28
CA GLY A 6 -17.41 -4.57 6.73
C GLY A 6 -16.99 -4.85 5.30
N GLN A 7 -17.64 -4.16 4.36
CA GLN A 7 -17.20 -4.15 2.97
C GLN A 7 -15.76 -3.63 3.02
N THR A 8 -14.78 -4.54 2.97
CA THR A 8 -13.43 -4.14 2.61
C THR A 8 -13.61 -3.56 1.23
N PHE A 9 -13.31 -2.27 1.05
CA PHE A 9 -13.27 -1.67 -0.27
C PHE A 9 -12.20 -2.43 -1.04
N GLN A 10 -12.58 -3.51 -1.73
CA GLN A 10 -11.71 -4.21 -2.66
C GLN A 10 -11.68 -3.31 -3.91
N MET A 11 -10.91 -2.22 -3.82
CA MET A 11 -10.51 -1.51 -5.02
C MET A 11 -9.57 -2.46 -5.75
N ASN A 12 -10.11 -3.26 -6.68
CA ASN A 12 -9.32 -4.14 -7.55
C ASN A 12 -8.49 -3.32 -8.57
N GLN A 13 -7.77 -2.32 -8.09
CA GLN A 13 -6.98 -1.38 -8.84
C GLN A 13 -5.56 -1.44 -8.30
N ILE A 14 -4.61 -1.55 -9.21
CA ILE A 14 -3.21 -1.52 -8.86
C ILE A 14 -2.72 -0.10 -9.07
N ILE A 15 -2.44 0.59 -7.97
CA ILE A 15 -2.00 1.97 -7.98
C ILE A 15 -0.48 2.05 -7.98
N ASN A 16 0.07 3.09 -8.60
CA ASN A 16 1.51 3.32 -8.62
C ASN A 16 1.97 4.13 -7.41
N LEU A 17 3.29 4.24 -7.20
CA LEU A 17 3.86 4.95 -6.06
C LEU A 17 3.42 6.42 -5.95
N LYS A 18 3.22 7.12 -7.07
CA LYS A 18 2.75 8.51 -7.04
C LYS A 18 1.33 8.61 -6.50
N GLU A 19 0.48 7.64 -6.84
CA GLU A 19 -0.89 7.56 -6.33
C GLU A 19 -0.88 7.20 -4.84
N VAL A 20 -0.04 6.25 -4.41
CA VAL A 20 0.15 5.95 -2.97
C VAL A 20 0.54 7.20 -2.19
N ILE A 21 1.50 7.98 -2.71
CA ILE A 21 1.92 9.26 -2.10
C ILE A 21 0.75 10.25 -2.07
N ALA A 22 -0.04 10.35 -3.14
CA ALA A 22 -1.20 11.25 -3.19
C ALA A 22 -2.30 10.85 -2.18
N PHE A 23 -2.60 9.56 -2.04
CA PHE A 23 -3.62 9.06 -1.10
C PHE A 23 -3.18 9.18 0.35
N THR A 24 -1.92 8.86 0.65
CA THR A 24 -1.41 8.82 2.02
C THR A 24 -0.85 10.17 2.49
N SER A 25 -0.55 11.09 1.56
CA SER A 25 0.20 12.33 1.81
C SER A 25 1.58 12.11 2.46
N ILE A 26 2.16 10.92 2.28
CA ILE A 26 3.46 10.52 2.82
C ILE A 26 4.53 10.66 1.74
N SER A 27 5.73 11.10 2.12
CA SER A 27 6.85 11.22 1.18
C SER A 27 7.30 9.84 0.64
N ARG A 28 7.84 9.81 -0.58
CA ARG A 28 8.35 8.59 -1.21
C ARG A 28 9.31 7.80 -0.31
N ALA A 29 10.26 8.49 0.33
CA ALA A 29 11.24 7.87 1.21
C ALA A 29 10.56 7.19 2.40
N LYS A 30 9.57 7.86 2.99
CA LYS A 30 8.84 7.34 4.14
C LYS A 30 7.95 6.14 3.77
N VAL A 31 7.35 6.11 2.58
CA VAL A 31 6.67 4.92 2.05
C VAL A 31 7.63 3.73 1.98
N TYR A 32 8.86 3.93 1.48
CA TYR A 32 9.86 2.86 1.45
C TYR A 32 10.33 2.42 2.84
N GLU A 33 10.38 3.33 3.81
CA GLU A 33 10.66 2.98 5.20
C GLU A 33 9.53 2.14 5.82
N MET A 34 8.27 2.48 5.54
CA MET A 34 7.11 1.76 6.08
C MET A 34 6.99 0.34 5.56
N ILE A 35 7.41 0.06 4.32
CA ILE A 35 7.40 -1.31 3.77
C ILE A 35 8.63 -2.13 4.16
N ASN A 36 9.70 -1.48 4.64
CA ASN A 36 10.97 -2.14 4.92
C ASN A 36 10.98 -2.67 6.36
N GLU A 37 10.92 -4.00 6.53
CA GLU A 37 10.93 -4.70 7.81
C GLU A 37 12.12 -4.35 8.72
N LYS A 38 13.21 -3.82 8.15
CA LYS A 38 14.40 -3.41 8.90
C LYS A 38 14.37 -1.94 9.34
N SER A 39 13.43 -1.13 8.84
CA SER A 39 13.30 0.26 9.26
C SER A 39 12.60 0.35 10.61
N LYS A 40 12.99 1.33 11.42
CA LYS A 40 12.29 1.71 12.66
C LYS A 40 10.81 2.06 12.41
N TYR A 41 10.48 2.48 11.19
CA TYR A 41 9.14 2.91 10.81
C TYR A 41 8.35 1.85 10.04
N TYR A 42 8.81 0.59 10.05
CA TYR A 42 8.09 -0.51 9.43
C TYR A 42 6.67 -0.58 9.97
N ASP A 43 5.70 -0.64 9.06
CA ASP A 43 4.30 -0.80 9.38
C ASP A 43 3.77 -2.07 8.70
N PRO A 44 3.52 -3.15 9.46
CA PRO A 44 3.02 -4.40 8.91
C PRO A 44 1.60 -4.29 8.34
N THR A 45 0.87 -3.22 8.65
CA THR A 45 -0.48 -2.94 8.12
C THR A 45 -0.44 -2.15 6.81
N PHE A 46 0.70 -1.56 6.46
CA PHE A 46 0.86 -0.79 5.24
C PHE A 46 0.90 -1.73 4.01
N PRO A 47 0.23 -1.36 2.90
CA PRO A 47 0.17 -2.22 1.72
C PRO A 47 1.59 -2.49 1.17
N LYS A 48 1.88 -3.76 0.90
CA LYS A 48 3.16 -4.18 0.32
C LYS A 48 3.13 -3.97 -1.20
N PRO A 49 4.24 -3.49 -1.81
CA PRO A 49 4.32 -3.40 -3.26
C PRO A 49 4.31 -4.80 -3.88
N VAL A 50 3.53 -4.94 -4.94
CA VAL A 50 3.48 -6.11 -5.81
C VAL A 50 4.24 -5.80 -7.09
N ARG A 51 5.14 -6.70 -7.49
CA ARG A 51 5.87 -6.60 -8.75
C ARG A 51 4.98 -7.13 -9.87
N LEU A 52 4.58 -6.25 -10.79
CA LEU A 52 3.72 -6.59 -11.93
C LEU A 52 4.52 -7.04 -13.14
N SER A 53 5.67 -6.40 -13.37
CA SER A 53 6.61 -6.76 -14.42
C SER A 53 8.03 -6.43 -13.99
N GLU A 54 9.00 -6.66 -14.87
CA GLU A 54 10.41 -6.41 -14.57
C GLU A 54 10.67 -4.96 -14.09
N ASN A 55 9.97 -3.98 -14.68
CA ASN A 55 10.13 -2.55 -14.42
C ASN A 55 8.91 -1.88 -13.76
N ARG A 56 7.87 -2.63 -13.40
CA ARG A 56 6.63 -2.07 -12.81
C ARG A 56 6.34 -2.68 -11.46
N ILE A 57 6.22 -1.81 -10.46
CA ILE A 57 5.73 -2.11 -9.12
C ILE A 57 4.44 -1.33 -8.89
N GLY A 58 3.49 -1.93 -8.18
CA GLY A 58 2.23 -1.30 -7.81
C GLY A 58 1.73 -1.78 -6.46
N TRP A 59 0.74 -1.11 -5.91
CA TRP A 59 0.11 -1.44 -4.63
C TRP A 59 -1.35 -1.79 -4.87
N SER A 60 -1.87 -2.76 -4.12
CA SER A 60 -3.30 -3.01 -4.07
C SER A 60 -3.96 -1.88 -3.29
N ALA A 61 -4.90 -1.18 -3.91
CA ALA A 61 -5.73 -0.16 -3.26
C ALA A 61 -6.95 -0.78 -2.57
#